data_AF-A0A2P6TTD0-F1
#
_entry.id   AF-A0A2P6TTD0-F1
#
_cell.length_a   1.000
_cell.length_b   1.000
_cell.length_c   1.000
_cell.angle_alpha   90.00
_cell.angle_beta   90.00
_cell.angle_gamma   90.00
#
_symmetry.space_group_name_H-M   'P 1'
#
loop_
_entity.id
_entity.type
_entity.pdbx_description
1 polymer ?
#
loop_
_entity_poly.entity_id
_entity_poly.type
_entity_poly.pdbx_seq_one_letter_code
_entity_poly.pdbx_strand_id
1 'polypeptide(L)'
;MLAKFADFDLEGKKIFIDQMEKLGEKMQIIMTRIQLADDPLGNEYLRMQRVQMLEAGTNMAATMDGFKSELEDMRRMVELEESCADPVMLDTVKQAYRQKFAYASKFNPMEVFSDPAMMEAAMDPDAMKAVSEVVDDPSKISNWRHKPQLYALLQKMLQQ
;
A
#
# COMPACT_ATOMS: atom_id res chain seq x y z
N MET A 1 1.58 -7.84 -5.57
CA MET A 1 0.23 -8.28 -6.01
C MET A 1 -0.51 -7.16 -6.74
N LEU A 2 -0.58 -5.95 -6.18
CA LEU A 2 -1.31 -4.81 -6.78
C LEU A 2 -0.91 -4.52 -8.24
N ALA A 3 0.38 -4.46 -8.56
CA ALA A 3 0.82 -4.26 -9.95
C ALA A 3 0.37 -5.37 -10.94
N LYS A 4 0.19 -6.60 -10.44
CA LYS A 4 -0.25 -7.75 -11.26
C LYS A 4 -1.77 -7.76 -11.49
N PHE A 5 -2.54 -6.97 -10.76
CA PHE A 5 -3.99 -6.88 -10.91
C PHE A 5 -4.38 -6.46 -12.34
N ALA A 6 -3.60 -5.57 -12.96
CA ALA A 6 -3.84 -5.13 -14.35
C ALA A 6 -3.77 -6.27 -15.37
N ASP A 7 -3.03 -7.34 -15.06
CA ASP A 7 -2.78 -8.49 -15.93
C ASP A 7 -3.83 -9.59 -15.79
N PHE A 8 -4.72 -9.50 -14.79
CA PHE A 8 -5.84 -10.43 -14.66
C PHE A 8 -6.83 -10.23 -15.79
N ASP A 9 -7.53 -11.30 -16.17
CA ASP A 9 -8.72 -11.17 -16.98
C ASP A 9 -9.86 -10.50 -16.19
N LEU A 10 -10.92 -10.11 -16.91
CA LEU A 10 -12.02 -9.37 -16.33
C LEU A 10 -12.70 -10.13 -15.16
N GLU A 11 -12.88 -11.43 -15.30
CA GLU A 11 -13.51 -12.27 -14.28
C GLU A 11 -12.60 -12.41 -13.04
N GLY A 12 -11.31 -12.63 -13.25
CA GLY A 12 -10.30 -12.69 -12.21
C GLY A 12 -10.17 -11.38 -11.43
N LYS A 13 -10.30 -10.23 -12.09
CA LYS A 13 -10.35 -8.92 -11.42
C LYS A 13 -11.56 -8.80 -10.48
N LYS A 14 -12.75 -9.19 -10.95
CA LYS A 14 -13.96 -9.17 -10.13
C LYS A 14 -13.85 -10.09 -8.91
N ILE A 15 -13.35 -11.31 -9.10
CA ILE A 15 -13.12 -12.26 -8.01
C ILE A 15 -12.10 -11.68 -7.02
N PHE A 16 -11.01 -11.10 -7.50
CA PHE A 16 -9.99 -10.50 -6.65
C PHE A 16 -10.58 -9.39 -5.77
N ILE A 17 -11.32 -8.44 -6.37
CA ILE A 17 -11.98 -7.35 -5.63
C ILE A 17 -12.92 -7.93 -4.55
N ASP A 18 -13.79 -8.89 -4.91
CA ASP A 18 -14.72 -9.51 -3.97
C ASP A 18 -14.00 -10.21 -2.79
N GLN A 19 -12.88 -10.89 -3.04
CA GLN A 19 -12.08 -11.51 -1.97
C GLN A 19 -11.42 -10.47 -1.07
N MET A 20 -10.92 -9.38 -1.63
CA MET A 20 -10.30 -8.30 -0.86
C MET A 20 -11.34 -7.57 0.00
N GLU A 21 -12.56 -7.38 -0.49
CA GLU A 21 -13.66 -6.80 0.29
C GLU A 21 -14.03 -7.67 1.48
N LYS A 22 -14.22 -8.97 1.26
CA LYS A 22 -14.46 -9.94 2.33
C LYS A 22 -13.33 -9.97 3.35
N LEU A 23 -12.08 -9.78 2.91
CA LEU A 23 -10.94 -9.68 3.81
C LEU A 23 -11.02 -8.42 4.69
N GLY A 24 -11.30 -7.26 4.10
CA GLY A 24 -11.47 -5.99 4.81
C GLY A 24 -12.59 -6.06 5.84
N GLU A 25 -13.73 -6.63 5.47
CA GLU A 25 -14.87 -6.85 6.39
C GLU A 25 -14.49 -7.75 7.56
N LYS A 26 -13.83 -8.89 7.30
CA LYS A 26 -13.37 -9.80 8.35
C LYS A 26 -12.40 -9.13 9.31
N MET A 27 -11.46 -8.34 8.79
CA MET A 27 -10.50 -7.60 9.60
C MET A 27 -11.22 -6.61 10.52
N GLN A 28 -12.20 -5.87 10.00
CA GLN A 28 -13.02 -4.96 10.81
C GLN A 28 -13.78 -5.72 11.91
N ILE A 29 -14.42 -6.85 11.57
CA ILE A 29 -15.16 -7.66 12.54
C ILE A 29 -14.26 -8.17 13.66
N ILE A 30 -13.08 -8.70 13.34
CA ILE A 30 -12.13 -9.22 14.33
C ILE A 30 -11.69 -8.10 15.27
N MET A 31 -11.29 -6.95 14.72
CA MET A 31 -10.86 -5.79 15.50
C MET A 31 -11.96 -5.29 16.44
N THR A 32 -13.18 -5.17 15.94
CA THR A 32 -14.34 -4.81 16.77
C THR A 32 -14.63 -5.85 17.84
N ARG A 33 -14.50 -7.15 17.54
CA ARG A 33 -14.70 -8.21 18.54
C ARG A 33 -13.67 -8.13 19.66
N ILE A 34 -12.40 -7.89 19.35
CA ILE A 34 -11.35 -7.72 20.37
C ILE A 34 -11.65 -6.50 21.24
N GLN A 35 -12.08 -5.39 20.62
CA GLN A 35 -12.50 -4.18 21.36
C GLN A 35 -13.69 -4.43 22.29
N LEU A 36 -14.67 -5.23 21.85
CA LEU A 36 -15.89 -5.53 22.61
C LEU A 36 -15.71 -6.62 23.65
N ALA A 37 -14.73 -7.53 23.48
CA ALA A 37 -14.44 -8.59 24.44
C ALA A 37 -13.95 -8.03 25.78
N ASP A 38 -13.35 -6.83 25.77
CA ASP A 38 -12.84 -6.09 26.92
C ASP A 38 -11.95 -6.94 27.85
N ASP A 39 -11.19 -7.86 27.27
CA ASP A 39 -10.29 -8.72 28.01
C ASP A 39 -8.86 -8.12 28.07
N PRO A 40 -8.09 -8.38 29.15
CA PRO A 40 -6.78 -7.76 29.33
C PRO A 40 -5.79 -8.04 28.19
N LEU A 41 -5.84 -9.23 27.60
CA LEU A 41 -4.91 -9.62 26.54
C LEU A 41 -5.28 -8.95 25.21
N GLY A 42 -6.58 -8.94 24.86
CA GLY A 42 -7.10 -8.24 23.70
C GLY A 42 -6.82 -6.73 23.75
N ASN A 43 -7.00 -6.12 24.92
CA ASN A 43 -6.73 -4.70 25.12
C ASN A 43 -5.24 -4.35 24.94
N GLU A 44 -4.33 -5.17 25.47
CA GLU A 44 -2.89 -4.97 25.28
C GLU A 44 -2.46 -5.19 23.82
N TYR A 45 -3.02 -6.19 23.14
CA TYR A 45 -2.80 -6.40 21.71
C TYR A 45 -3.19 -5.16 20.89
N LEU A 46 -4.39 -4.62 21.12
CA LEU A 46 -4.87 -3.41 20.44
C LEU A 46 -4.03 -2.17 20.76
N ARG A 47 -3.48 -2.09 21.98
CA ARG A 47 -2.58 -1.01 22.38
C ARG A 47 -1.26 -1.08 21.62
N MET A 48 -0.62 -2.24 21.60
CA MET A 48 0.63 -2.46 20.87
C MET A 48 0.46 -2.19 19.38
N GLN A 49 -0.61 -2.71 18.78
CA GLN A 49 -0.91 -2.45 17.37
C GLN A 49 -1.10 -0.95 17.10
N ARG A 50 -1.82 -0.22 17.96
CA ARG A 50 -1.97 1.24 17.82
C ARG A 50 -0.63 1.96 17.88
N VAL A 51 0.25 1.57 18.80
CA VAL A 51 1.60 2.15 18.89
C VAL A 51 2.37 1.91 17.59
N GLN A 52 2.39 0.69 17.08
CA GLN A 52 3.06 0.36 15.81
C GLN A 52 2.49 1.16 14.63
N MET A 53 1.17 1.34 14.57
CA MET A 53 0.55 2.13 13.51
C MET A 53 0.89 3.62 13.62
N LEU A 54 0.90 4.17 14.85
CA LEU A 54 1.30 5.56 15.09
C LEU A 54 2.78 5.78 14.75
N GLU A 55 3.65 4.83 15.10
CA GLU A 55 5.06 4.83 14.69
C GLU A 55 5.20 4.84 13.17
N ALA A 56 4.35 4.10 12.45
CA ALA A 56 4.27 4.12 10.99
C ALA A 56 3.53 5.36 10.41
N GLY A 57 3.21 6.37 11.23
CA GLY A 57 2.54 7.60 10.78
C GLY A 57 1.09 7.41 10.32
N THR A 58 0.43 6.31 10.73
CA THR A 58 -0.93 5.96 10.31
C THR A 58 -1.81 5.54 11.50
N ASN A 59 -3.04 5.13 11.21
CA ASN A 59 -3.92 4.48 12.18
C ASN A 59 -4.88 3.52 11.44
N MET A 60 -5.65 2.74 12.21
CA MET A 60 -6.55 1.74 11.65
C MET A 60 -7.63 2.35 10.75
N ALA A 61 -8.19 3.51 11.11
CA ALA A 61 -9.19 4.18 10.28
C ALA A 61 -8.59 4.62 8.94
N ALA A 62 -7.46 5.33 8.97
CA ALA A 62 -6.73 5.75 7.77
C ALA A 62 -6.34 4.56 6.88
N THR A 63 -5.93 3.43 7.48
CA THR A 63 -5.59 2.20 6.75
C THR A 63 -6.81 1.59 6.07
N MET A 64 -7.93 1.49 6.78
CA MET A 64 -9.18 0.96 6.21
C MET A 64 -9.77 1.87 5.14
N ASP A 65 -9.65 3.19 5.30
CA ASP A 65 -10.10 4.15 4.29
C ASP A 65 -9.24 4.08 3.03
N GLY A 66 -7.92 3.99 3.17
CA GLY A 66 -7.01 3.77 2.05
C GLY A 66 -7.29 2.45 1.33
N PHE A 67 -7.58 1.39 2.09
CA PHE A 67 -7.96 0.09 1.54
C PHE A 67 -9.24 0.17 0.71
N LYS A 68 -10.29 0.83 1.22
CA LYS A 68 -11.54 1.04 0.48
C LYS A 68 -11.33 1.90 -0.77
N SER A 69 -10.59 2.99 -0.66
CA SER A 69 -10.28 3.85 -1.81
C SER A 69 -9.56 3.08 -2.91
N GLU A 70 -8.65 2.17 -2.56
CA GLU A 70 -7.95 1.37 -3.55
C GLU A 70 -8.88 0.36 -4.25
N LEU A 71 -9.80 -0.25 -3.51
CA LEU A 71 -10.81 -1.14 -4.09
C LEU A 71 -11.77 -0.40 -5.02
N GLU A 72 -12.14 0.84 -4.69
CA GLU A 72 -12.94 1.70 -5.58
C GLU A 72 -12.20 2.01 -6.89
N ASP A 73 -10.90 2.31 -6.83
CA ASP A 73 -10.09 2.52 -8.04
C ASP A 73 -10.03 1.25 -8.91
N MET A 74 -9.88 0.07 -8.29
CA MET A 74 -9.93 -1.21 -8.99
C MET A 74 -11.29 -1.47 -9.63
N ARG A 75 -12.39 -1.14 -8.95
CA ARG A 75 -13.76 -1.26 -9.52
C ARG A 75 -13.94 -0.35 -10.73
N ARG A 76 -13.50 0.91 -10.65
CA ARG A 76 -13.56 1.84 -11.79
C ARG A 76 -12.79 1.32 -13.00
N MET A 77 -11.64 0.66 -12.77
CA MET A 77 -10.89 0.01 -13.84
C MET A 77 -11.70 -1.12 -14.50
N VAL A 78 -12.37 -1.94 -13.70
CA VAL A 78 -13.24 -3.03 -14.21
C VAL A 78 -14.42 -2.45 -15.00
N GLU A 79 -15.11 -1.44 -14.48
CA GLU A 79 -16.23 -0.78 -15.17
C GLU A 79 -15.81 -0.17 -16.51
N LEU A 80 -14.60 0.41 -16.57
CA LEU A 80 -14.04 0.94 -17.80
C LEU A 80 -13.68 -0.18 -18.78
N GLU A 81 -13.16 -1.31 -18.30
CA GLU A 81 -12.91 -2.50 -19.12
C GLU A 81 -14.18 -3.16 -19.67
N GLU A 82 -15.30 -3.07 -18.94
CA GLU A 82 -16.61 -3.58 -19.39
C GLU A 82 -17.27 -2.68 -20.43
N SER A 83 -17.11 -1.36 -20.28
CA SER A 83 -17.82 -0.38 -21.10
C SER A 83 -17.02 0.11 -22.30
N CYS A 84 -15.69 0.02 -22.28
CA CYS A 84 -14.85 0.48 -23.37
C CYS A 84 -14.61 -0.62 -24.42
N ALA A 85 -15.02 -0.34 -25.65
CA ALA A 85 -14.79 -1.20 -26.80
C ALA A 85 -13.46 -0.93 -27.53
N ASP A 86 -12.73 0.15 -27.18
CA ASP A 86 -11.47 0.54 -27.81
C ASP A 86 -10.27 -0.15 -27.13
N PRO A 87 -9.58 -1.08 -27.82
CA PRO A 87 -8.44 -1.80 -27.26
C PRO A 87 -7.25 -0.89 -26.91
N VAL A 88 -7.07 0.23 -27.60
CA VAL A 88 -5.94 1.15 -27.37
C VAL A 88 -6.14 1.93 -26.08
N MET A 89 -7.37 2.38 -25.82
CA MET A 89 -7.73 3.03 -24.57
C MET A 89 -7.58 2.08 -23.38
N LEU A 90 -8.01 0.83 -23.53
CA LEU A 90 -7.87 -0.20 -22.50
C LEU A 90 -6.41 -0.46 -22.15
N ASP A 91 -5.53 -0.59 -23.14
CA ASP A 91 -4.10 -0.79 -22.87
C ASP A 91 -3.46 0.41 -22.17
N THR A 92 -3.86 1.63 -22.57
CA THR A 92 -3.39 2.87 -21.92
C THR A 92 -3.76 2.91 -20.45
N VAL A 93 -5.00 2.56 -20.09
CA VAL A 93 -5.46 2.50 -18.69
C VAL A 93 -4.73 1.41 -17.92
N LYS A 94 -4.52 0.22 -18.51
CA LYS A 94 -3.73 -0.86 -17.90
C LYS A 94 -2.29 -0.41 -17.64
N GLN A 95 -1.64 0.27 -18.59
CA GLN A 95 -0.30 0.81 -18.40
C GLN A 95 -0.23 1.88 -17.31
N ALA A 96 -1.18 2.82 -17.28
CA ALA A 96 -1.27 3.83 -16.23
C ALA A 96 -1.42 3.19 -14.84
N TYR A 97 -2.26 2.15 -14.71
CA TYR A 97 -2.41 1.39 -13.47
C TYR A 97 -1.09 0.71 -13.06
N ARG A 98 -0.39 0.05 -14.01
CA ARG A 98 0.92 -0.56 -13.72
C ARG A 98 1.94 0.47 -13.23
N GLN A 99 1.98 1.66 -13.83
CA GLN A 99 2.87 2.74 -13.41
C GLN A 99 2.55 3.24 -12.00
N LYS A 100 1.25 3.44 -11.69
CA LYS A 100 0.79 3.80 -10.34
C LYS A 100 1.33 2.84 -9.29
N PHE A 101 1.40 1.53 -9.58
CA PHE A 101 1.88 0.50 -8.64
C PHE A 101 3.28 -0.04 -8.91
N ALA A 102 4.09 0.62 -9.76
CA ALA A 102 5.43 0.16 -10.07
C ALA A 102 6.33 0.08 -8.82
N TYR A 103 6.11 0.96 -7.85
CA TYR A 103 6.79 0.93 -6.55
C TYR A 103 6.48 -0.38 -5.77
N ALA A 104 5.25 -0.89 -5.85
CA ALA A 104 4.81 -2.07 -5.12
C ALA A 104 5.39 -3.38 -5.68
N SER A 105 5.84 -3.39 -6.94
CA SER A 105 6.60 -4.50 -7.51
C SER A 105 8.08 -4.52 -7.11
N LYS A 106 8.64 -3.37 -6.74
CA LYS A 106 10.04 -3.22 -6.30
C LYS A 106 10.19 -3.29 -4.77
N PHE A 107 9.10 -3.13 -4.04
CA PHE A 107 9.12 -3.21 -2.59
C PHE A 107 9.07 -4.67 -2.11
N ASN A 108 10.17 -5.15 -1.53
CA ASN A 108 10.21 -6.41 -0.82
C ASN A 108 10.13 -6.15 0.70
N PRO A 109 9.00 -6.43 1.36
CA PRO A 109 8.85 -6.21 2.80
C PRO A 109 9.91 -6.96 3.61
N MET A 110 10.32 -8.14 3.15
CA MET A 110 11.31 -8.96 3.85
C MET A 110 12.71 -8.35 3.84
N GLU A 111 13.06 -7.59 2.80
CA GLU A 111 14.34 -6.87 2.76
C GLU A 111 14.37 -5.73 3.79
N VAL A 112 13.25 -5.03 3.94
CA VAL A 112 13.09 -3.96 4.95
C VAL A 112 13.15 -4.54 6.36
N PHE A 113 12.48 -5.67 6.62
CA PHE A 113 12.53 -6.32 7.95
C PHE A 113 13.88 -6.98 8.27
N SER A 114 14.68 -7.32 7.24
CA SER A 114 15.98 -7.98 7.42
C SER A 114 17.14 -7.00 7.68
N ASP A 115 16.95 -5.71 7.38
CA ASP A 115 17.96 -4.66 7.57
C ASP A 115 17.43 -3.64 8.61
N PRO A 116 17.97 -3.65 9.85
CA PRO A 116 17.53 -2.76 10.92
C PRO A 116 17.54 -1.28 10.55
N ALA A 117 18.47 -0.85 9.70
CA ALA A 117 18.55 0.53 9.22
C ALA A 117 17.48 0.84 8.16
N MET A 118 17.09 -0.15 7.35
CA MET A 118 15.96 0.01 6.41
C MET A 118 14.63 0.06 7.15
N MET A 119 14.48 -0.74 8.20
CA MET A 119 13.30 -0.71 9.05
C MET A 119 13.16 0.65 9.75
N GLU A 120 14.25 1.16 10.35
CA GLU A 120 14.26 2.49 10.97
C GLU A 120 13.97 3.61 9.94
N ALA A 121 14.55 3.53 8.74
CA ALA A 121 14.27 4.46 7.65
C ALA A 121 12.82 4.39 7.14
N ALA A 122 12.22 3.19 7.08
CA ALA A 122 10.82 2.98 6.67
C ALA A 122 9.82 3.41 7.74
N MET A 123 10.25 3.46 9.01
CA MET A 123 9.48 3.99 10.14
C MET A 123 9.59 5.52 10.27
N ASP A 124 10.38 6.19 9.42
CA ASP A 124 10.39 7.66 9.40
C ASP A 124 9.01 8.18 8.93
N PRO A 125 8.38 9.12 9.65
CA PRO A 125 7.05 9.63 9.31
C PRO A 125 6.99 10.29 7.93
N ASP A 126 8.13 10.74 7.40
CA ASP A 126 8.23 11.28 6.04
C ASP A 126 8.59 10.23 4.98
N ALA A 127 8.79 8.96 5.35
CA ALA A 127 9.27 7.92 4.44
C ALA A 127 8.36 7.74 3.23
N MET A 128 7.04 7.62 3.46
CA MET A 128 6.06 7.45 2.38
C MET A 128 6.00 8.65 1.44
N LYS A 129 6.11 9.86 2.00
CA LYS A 129 6.16 11.10 1.22
C LYS A 129 7.43 11.16 0.37
N ALA A 130 8.58 10.84 0.97
CA ALA A 130 9.86 10.84 0.29
C ALA A 130 9.93 9.80 -0.82
N VAL A 131 9.39 8.60 -0.57
CA VAL A 131 9.27 7.55 -1.58
C VAL A 131 8.40 8.02 -2.74
N SER A 132 7.21 8.58 -2.47
CA SER A 132 6.34 9.12 -3.53
C SER A 132 7.06 10.20 -4.34
N GLU A 133 7.67 11.19 -3.69
CA GLU A 133 8.35 12.30 -4.37
C GLU A 133 9.51 11.85 -5.25
N VAL A 134 10.31 10.88 -4.80
CA VAL A 134 11.48 10.37 -5.53
C VAL A 134 11.10 9.39 -6.63
N VAL A 135 10.01 8.63 -6.45
CA VAL A 135 9.45 7.79 -7.52
C VAL A 135 8.88 8.65 -8.64
N ASP A 136 8.18 9.73 -8.29
CA ASP A 136 7.61 10.67 -9.27
C ASP A 136 8.69 11.50 -9.97
N ASP A 137 9.74 11.91 -9.24
CA ASP A 137 10.87 12.66 -9.78
C ASP A 137 12.18 12.29 -9.05
N PRO A 138 13.01 11.42 -9.66
CA PRO A 138 14.27 10.97 -9.05
C PRO A 138 15.24 12.09 -8.69
N SER A 139 15.13 13.28 -9.29
CA SER A 139 16.00 14.42 -8.97
C SER A 139 15.73 14.99 -7.57
N LYS A 140 14.52 14.76 -7.03
CA LYS A 140 14.11 15.22 -5.69
C LYS A 140 14.76 14.45 -4.55
N ILE A 141 15.50 13.38 -4.82
CA ILE A 141 16.21 12.64 -3.77
C ILE A 141 17.16 13.53 -2.95
N SER A 142 17.71 14.59 -3.58
CA SER A 142 18.58 15.55 -2.91
C SER A 142 17.91 16.32 -1.76
N ASN A 143 16.58 16.48 -1.79
CA ASN A 143 15.80 17.13 -0.74
C ASN A 143 15.89 16.35 0.59
N TRP A 144 16.12 15.04 0.52
CA TRP A 144 16.10 14.14 1.67
C TRP A 144 17.47 13.87 2.29
N ARG A 145 18.54 14.51 1.79
CA ARG A 145 19.93 14.36 2.30
C ARG A 145 20.10 14.65 3.78
N HIS A 146 19.24 15.50 4.34
CA HIS A 146 19.25 15.87 5.76
C HIS A 146 18.76 14.73 6.68
N LYS A 147 18.12 13.69 6.11
CA LYS A 147 17.70 12.47 6.81
C LYS A 147 18.52 11.28 6.29
N PRO A 148 19.69 10.98 6.87
CA PRO A 148 20.67 10.06 6.28
C PRO A 148 20.14 8.63 6.13
N GLN A 149 19.32 8.15 7.07
CA GLN A 149 18.70 6.81 7.00
C GLN A 149 17.67 6.72 5.85
N LEU A 150 16.76 7.70 5.78
CA LEU A 150 15.78 7.80 4.71
C LEU A 150 16.43 8.01 3.33
N TYR A 151 17.48 8.83 3.26
CA TYR A 151 18.25 9.03 2.04
C TYR A 151 18.92 7.74 1.55
N ALA A 152 19.48 6.92 2.45
CA ALA A 152 20.06 5.63 2.11
C ALA A 152 19.01 4.64 1.57
N LEU A 153 17.80 4.62 2.16
CA LEU A 153 16.67 3.85 1.66
C LEU A 153 16.29 4.26 0.23
N LEU A 154 16.10 5.58 0.01
CA LEU A 154 15.75 6.12 -1.30
C LEU A 154 16.83 5.83 -2.36
N GLN A 155 18.11 5.88 -1.98
CA GLN A 155 19.22 5.54 -2.88
C GLN A 155 19.19 4.06 -3.27
N LYS A 156 18.97 3.14 -2.32
CA LYS A 156 18.84 1.72 -2.61
C LYS A 156 17.65 1.44 -3.54
N MET A 157 16.51 2.12 -3.33
CA MET A 157 15.32 1.98 -4.18
C MET A 157 15.54 2.46 -5.62
N LEU A 158 16.39 3.46 -5.85
CA LEU A 158 16.73 3.95 -7.19
C LEU A 158 17.80 3.09 -7.90
N GLN A 159 18.61 2.34 -7.14
CA GLN A 159 19.66 1.47 -7.68
C GLN A 159 19.14 0.08 -8.13
N GLN A 160 17.87 -0.23 -7.85
CA GLN A 160 17.17 -1.45 -8.30
C GLN A 160 16.22 -1.17 -9.48
#